data_AF-A0A963DEH6-F1
#
_entry.id   AF-A0A963DEH6-F1
#
_cell.length_a   1.000
_cell.length_b   1.000
_cell.length_c   1.000
_cell.angle_alpha   90.00
_cell.angle_beta   90.00
_cell.angle_gamma   90.00
#
_symmetry.space_group_name_H-M   'P 1'
#
loop_
_entity.id
_entity.type
_entity.pdbx_description
1 polymer ?
#
loop_
_entity_poly.entity_id
_entity_poly.type
_entity_poly.pdbx_seq_one_letter_code
_entity_poly.pdbx_strand_id
1 'polypeptide(L)'
;MKNLLRIFGAALALLLSVAVVHAQGFEMKSFPGGVGKKEMVYKFLVPEGVTVTNQKGEVKKGGSIVMVPGSRIKLLESPYVKEMQKDEAFMSSFMNADQYFGMPAERVRDFAVISLMVPEGVTIEGGGKTVKGPADLILMVSNGGSEVMEDTQPTGYWDTMGWDMK
;
A
#
# COMPACT_ATOMS: atom_id res chain seq x y z
N MET A 1 53.51 -26.53 30.19
CA MET A 1 52.66 -27.45 29.40
C MET A 1 51.29 -27.49 30.05
N LYS A 2 50.24 -27.13 29.28
CA LYS A 2 48.82 -27.54 29.38
C LYS A 2 48.09 -27.13 30.68
N ASN A 3 47.20 -26.13 30.62
CA ASN A 3 45.76 -26.24 30.24
C ASN A 3 44.96 -26.94 31.35
N LEU A 4 43.78 -26.54 31.80
CA LEU A 4 42.81 -25.53 31.36
C LEU A 4 41.80 -25.40 32.52
N LEU A 5 41.25 -24.21 32.73
CA LEU A 5 40.02 -23.99 33.51
C LEU A 5 38.91 -24.98 33.09
N ARG A 6 38.23 -25.59 34.06
CA ARG A 6 36.89 -26.17 33.88
C ARG A 6 36.05 -25.86 35.12
N ILE A 7 35.40 -24.70 35.08
CA ILE A 7 34.30 -24.36 35.99
C ILE A 7 33.12 -23.97 35.09
N PHE A 8 31.92 -24.42 35.48
CA PHE A 8 30.61 -24.10 34.92
C PHE A 8 30.24 -24.75 33.58
N GLY A 9 29.81 -26.01 33.66
CA GLY A 9 28.84 -26.58 32.72
C GLY A 9 27.46 -25.98 32.98
N ALA A 10 27.26 -24.72 32.61
CA ALA A 10 25.92 -24.21 32.37
C ALA A 10 25.42 -24.87 31.08
N ALA A 11 24.41 -25.72 31.21
CA ALA A 11 23.64 -26.21 30.08
C ALA A 11 22.96 -25.01 29.41
N LEU A 12 23.69 -24.37 28.49
CA LEU A 12 23.13 -23.40 27.56
C LEU A 12 22.38 -24.19 26.50
N ALA A 13 21.22 -24.71 26.88
CA ALA A 13 20.14 -24.95 25.95
C ALA A 13 19.73 -23.56 25.43
N LEU A 14 20.49 -23.06 24.45
CA LEU A 14 20.05 -22.01 23.55
C LEU A 14 18.79 -22.57 22.89
N LEU A 15 17.67 -22.28 23.53
CA LEU A 15 16.36 -22.19 22.93
C LEU A 15 16.52 -21.38 21.66
N LEU A 16 16.75 -22.08 20.55
CA LEU A 16 16.32 -21.67 19.23
C LEU A 16 14.78 -21.67 19.24
N SER A 17 14.18 -20.87 20.12
CA SER A 17 12.94 -20.20 19.79
C SER A 17 13.32 -19.26 18.66
N VAL A 18 13.28 -19.82 17.45
CA VAL A 18 13.07 -19.06 16.24
C VAL A 18 11.82 -18.25 16.56
N ALA A 19 12.02 -17.00 16.94
CA ALA A 19 10.98 -16.01 16.84
C ALA A 19 10.79 -15.84 15.33
N VAL A 20 10.10 -16.82 14.72
CA VAL A 20 9.22 -16.49 13.62
C VAL A 20 8.16 -15.65 14.31
N VAL A 21 8.48 -14.36 14.45
CA VAL A 21 7.48 -13.31 14.45
C VAL A 21 6.81 -13.51 13.10
N HIS A 22 5.86 -14.44 13.05
CA HIS A 22 4.82 -14.40 12.06
C HIS A 22 4.21 -13.03 12.30
N ALA A 23 4.61 -12.07 11.47
CA ALA A 23 3.84 -10.87 11.27
C ALA A 23 2.44 -11.37 10.92
N GLN A 24 1.58 -11.52 11.93
CA GLN A 24 0.13 -11.60 11.77
C GLN A 24 -0.36 -10.19 11.42
N GLY A 25 0.28 -9.58 10.43
CA GLY A 25 0.01 -8.27 9.88
C GLY A 25 -0.21 -8.48 8.40
N PHE A 26 -1.37 -8.04 7.93
CA PHE A 26 -1.83 -8.16 6.54
C PHE A 26 -2.12 -9.61 6.11
N GLU A 27 -3.38 -9.96 5.83
CA GLU A 27 -3.62 -11.11 4.95
C GLU A 27 -3.13 -10.72 3.55
N MET A 28 -1.84 -10.96 3.27
CA MET A 28 -1.18 -10.72 1.97
C MET A 28 -1.82 -11.44 0.77
N LYS A 29 -2.94 -12.16 0.97
CA LYS A 29 -3.72 -12.74 -0.12
C LYS A 29 -4.26 -11.68 -1.07
N SER A 30 -4.64 -10.52 -0.54
CA SER A 30 -5.14 -9.40 -1.33
C SER A 30 -4.00 -8.75 -2.10
N PHE A 31 -2.89 -8.38 -1.45
CA PHE A 31 -1.72 -7.80 -2.14
C PHE A 31 -0.48 -8.69 -1.93
N PRO A 32 -0.11 -9.55 -2.90
CA PRO A 32 1.19 -10.20 -2.85
C PRO A 32 2.29 -9.12 -2.89
N GLY A 33 3.46 -9.41 -2.31
CA GLY A 33 4.61 -8.50 -2.40
C GLY A 33 4.91 -8.12 -3.85
N GLY A 34 5.13 -6.82 -4.12
CA GLY A 34 5.38 -6.31 -5.46
C GLY A 34 4.11 -5.83 -6.18
N VAL A 35 3.97 -6.19 -7.46
CA VAL A 35 2.83 -5.75 -8.30
C VAL A 35 1.58 -6.51 -7.88
N GLY A 36 0.45 -5.82 -7.81
CA GLY A 36 -0.85 -6.45 -7.61
C GLY A 36 -1.12 -7.51 -8.67
N LYS A 37 -1.94 -8.51 -8.31
CA LYS A 37 -2.37 -9.56 -9.25
C LYS A 37 -3.03 -8.95 -10.49
N LYS A 38 -2.50 -9.23 -11.68
CA LYS A 38 -2.91 -8.58 -12.94
C LYS A 38 -4.32 -8.96 -13.36
N GLU A 39 -4.74 -10.14 -12.98
CA GLU A 39 -6.06 -10.73 -13.20
C GLU A 39 -7.13 -10.24 -12.19
N MET A 40 -6.76 -9.31 -11.29
CA MET A 40 -7.62 -8.84 -10.22
C MET A 40 -7.87 -7.34 -10.29
N VAL A 41 -9.01 -6.92 -9.76
CA VAL A 41 -9.39 -5.54 -9.48
C VAL A 41 -9.55 -5.35 -7.98
N TYR A 42 -9.10 -4.20 -7.51
CA TYR A 42 -9.09 -3.82 -6.11
C TYR A 42 -10.07 -2.68 -5.90
N LYS A 43 -10.96 -2.85 -4.93
CA LYS A 43 -11.84 -1.79 -4.46
C LYS A 43 -11.14 -1.01 -3.36
N PHE A 44 -10.95 0.28 -3.60
CA PHE A 44 -10.41 1.21 -2.61
C PHE A 44 -11.50 2.17 -2.15
N LEU A 45 -11.60 2.32 -0.84
CA LEU A 45 -12.35 3.41 -0.26
C LEU A 45 -11.58 4.72 -0.47
N VAL A 46 -12.21 5.69 -1.12
CA VAL A 46 -11.69 7.05 -1.25
C VAL A 46 -11.63 7.65 0.16
N PRO A 47 -10.45 8.10 0.63
CA PRO A 47 -10.32 8.69 1.95
C PRO A 47 -11.16 9.95 2.10
N GLU A 48 -11.60 10.25 3.32
CA GLU A 48 -12.29 11.51 3.62
C GLU A 48 -11.43 12.73 3.22
N GLY A 49 -12.08 13.74 2.65
CA GLY A 49 -11.40 14.93 2.12
C GLY A 49 -10.64 14.71 0.81
N VAL A 50 -10.70 13.51 0.21
CA VAL A 50 -10.18 13.23 -1.14
C VAL A 50 -11.31 13.29 -2.16
N THR A 51 -11.00 13.87 -3.32
CA THR A 51 -11.83 13.91 -4.52
C THR A 51 -11.08 13.23 -5.66
N VAL A 52 -11.75 12.36 -6.40
CA VAL A 52 -11.24 11.71 -7.60
C VAL A 52 -12.14 12.11 -8.75
N THR A 53 -11.55 12.66 -9.81
CA THR A 53 -12.23 13.01 -11.05
C THR A 53 -11.67 12.14 -12.17
N ASN A 54 -12.49 11.33 -12.84
CA ASN A 54 -12.02 10.51 -13.96
C ASN A 54 -12.02 11.28 -15.29
N GLN A 55 -11.56 10.59 -16.34
CA GLN A 55 -11.46 11.14 -17.69
C GLN A 55 -12.81 11.60 -18.28
N LYS A 56 -13.94 11.10 -17.76
CA LYS A 56 -15.29 11.52 -18.17
C LYS A 56 -15.83 12.72 -17.39
N GLY A 57 -15.07 13.22 -16.41
CA GLY A 57 -15.52 14.24 -15.48
C GLY A 57 -16.45 13.70 -14.39
N GLU A 58 -16.56 12.37 -14.22
CA GLU A 58 -17.25 11.80 -13.07
C GLU A 58 -16.43 12.07 -11.81
N VAL A 59 -17.12 12.49 -10.73
CA VAL A 59 -16.48 12.91 -9.48
C VAL A 59 -16.91 11.98 -8.35
N LYS A 60 -15.93 11.39 -7.66
CA LYS A 60 -16.11 10.67 -6.39
C LYS A 60 -15.41 11.41 -5.25
N LYS A 61 -15.98 11.33 -4.07
CA LYS A 61 -15.46 11.96 -2.85
C LYS A 61 -15.25 10.92 -1.76
N GLY A 62 -14.69 11.35 -0.62
CA GLY A 62 -14.59 10.57 0.61
C GLY A 62 -15.79 9.66 0.86
N GLY A 63 -15.51 8.41 1.23
CA GLY A 63 -16.53 7.38 1.46
C GLY A 63 -17.00 6.65 0.20
N SER A 64 -16.60 7.10 -1.00
CA SER A 64 -16.89 6.38 -2.25
C SER A 64 -15.92 5.22 -2.47
N ILE A 65 -16.32 4.23 -3.28
CA ILE A 65 -15.41 3.18 -3.75
C ILE A 65 -14.92 3.54 -5.15
N VAL A 66 -13.64 3.29 -5.40
CA VAL A 66 -13.04 3.29 -6.73
C VAL A 66 -12.42 1.93 -7.02
N MET A 67 -12.51 1.48 -8.25
CA MET A 67 -11.97 0.21 -8.72
C MET A 67 -10.68 0.45 -9.49
N VAL A 68 -9.61 -0.23 -9.09
CA VAL A 68 -8.29 -0.10 -9.69
C VAL A 68 -7.76 -1.49 -10.08
N PRO A 69 -7.33 -1.70 -11.35
CA PRO A 69 -6.78 -2.98 -11.77
C PRO A 69 -5.44 -3.23 -11.07
N GLY A 70 -5.20 -4.46 -10.64
CA GLY A 70 -3.99 -4.84 -9.90
C GLY A 70 -2.70 -4.61 -10.66
N SER A 71 -2.75 -4.63 -12.00
CA SER A 71 -1.63 -4.27 -12.88
C SER A 71 -1.14 -2.82 -12.71
N ARG A 72 -1.95 -1.94 -12.09
CA ARG A 72 -1.64 -0.54 -11.80
C ARG A 72 -1.27 -0.30 -10.33
N ILE A 73 -1.16 -1.36 -9.53
CA ILE A 73 -0.91 -1.29 -8.10
C ILE A 73 0.43 -1.93 -7.79
N LYS A 74 1.21 -1.28 -6.93
CA LYS A 74 2.44 -1.84 -6.37
C LYS A 74 2.43 -1.69 -4.86
N LEU A 75 2.57 -2.79 -4.13
CA LEU A 75 2.80 -2.75 -2.69
C LEU A 75 4.22 -2.25 -2.40
N LEU A 76 4.34 -1.26 -1.52
CA LEU A 76 5.60 -0.69 -1.06
C LEU A 76 5.95 -1.23 0.32
N GLU A 77 7.16 -1.77 0.46
CA GLU A 77 7.63 -2.28 1.74
C GLU A 77 7.91 -1.14 2.73
N SER A 78 7.58 -1.34 4.01
CA SER A 78 7.77 -0.31 5.04
C SER A 78 9.20 0.25 5.13
N PRO A 79 10.28 -0.57 5.03
CA PRO A 79 11.65 -0.04 5.00
C PRO A 79 11.90 0.92 3.84
N TYR A 80 11.44 0.57 2.64
CA TYR A 80 11.54 1.43 1.46
C TYR A 80 10.78 2.75 1.66
N VAL A 81 9.55 2.70 2.18
CA VAL A 81 8.75 3.92 2.44
C VAL A 81 9.43 4.85 3.44
N LYS A 82 10.08 4.30 4.48
CA LYS A 82 10.84 5.10 5.45
C LYS A 82 12.09 5.73 4.84
N GLU A 83 12.77 5.03 3.94
CA GLU A 83 13.91 5.58 3.22
C GLU A 83 13.49 6.75 2.31
N MET A 84 12.39 6.56 1.57
CA MET A 84 11.84 7.56 0.65
C MET A 84 11.19 8.77 1.33
N GLN A 85 11.06 8.79 2.67
CA GLN A 85 10.55 9.95 3.41
C GLN A 85 11.37 11.23 3.15
N LYS A 86 12.64 11.09 2.79
CA LYS A 86 13.53 12.21 2.48
C LYS A 86 13.37 12.73 1.05
N ASP A 87 12.64 12.01 0.20
CA ASP A 87 12.43 12.37 -1.20
C ASP A 87 11.18 13.25 -1.33
N GLU A 88 11.36 14.48 -1.79
CA GLU A 88 10.27 15.45 -1.92
C GLU A 88 9.23 15.04 -2.98
N ALA A 89 9.64 14.37 -4.06
CA ALA A 89 8.73 13.90 -5.10
C ALA A 89 7.87 12.74 -4.59
N PHE A 90 8.46 11.81 -3.83
CA PHE A 90 7.73 10.75 -3.14
C PHE A 90 6.75 11.33 -2.12
N MET A 91 7.19 12.28 -1.30
CA MET A 91 6.33 12.89 -0.27
C MET A 91 5.20 13.75 -0.87
N SER A 92 5.44 14.41 -2.01
CA SER A 92 4.40 15.15 -2.73
C SER A 92 3.35 14.24 -3.37
N SER A 93 3.73 13.03 -3.79
CA SER A 93 2.79 12.01 -4.32
C SER A 93 2.12 11.19 -3.22
N PHE A 94 2.62 11.23 -1.98
CA PHE A 94 2.06 10.52 -0.84
C PHE A 94 0.91 11.28 -0.18
N MET A 95 -0.33 10.98 -0.60
CA MET A 95 -1.53 11.75 -0.27
C MET A 95 -1.77 11.87 1.25
N ASN A 96 -1.57 10.79 2.00
CA ASN A 96 -1.82 10.72 3.44
C ASN A 96 -0.55 10.38 4.24
N ALA A 97 0.59 10.91 3.80
CA ALA A 97 1.89 10.70 4.45
C ALA A 97 1.88 11.08 5.94
N ASP A 98 1.30 12.21 6.30
CA ASP A 98 1.26 12.68 7.70
C ASP A 98 0.51 11.69 8.61
N GLN A 99 -0.53 11.04 8.09
CA GLN A 99 -1.25 10.00 8.84
C GLN A 99 -0.40 8.75 9.03
N TYR A 100 0.34 8.34 8.00
CA TYR A 100 1.23 7.18 8.07
C TYR A 100 2.40 7.41 9.02
N PHE A 101 3.12 8.53 8.88
CA PHE A 101 4.30 8.83 9.70
C PHE A 101 3.95 9.29 11.12
N GLY A 102 2.75 9.83 11.34
CA GLY A 102 2.22 10.16 12.67
C GLY A 102 1.66 8.95 13.43
N MET A 103 1.57 7.77 12.79
CA MET A 103 0.96 6.60 13.39
C MET A 103 1.91 5.87 14.37
N PRO A 104 1.41 5.41 15.54
CA PRO A 104 2.19 4.53 16.41
C PRO A 104 2.59 3.24 15.68
N ALA A 105 3.83 2.77 15.88
CA ALA A 105 4.38 1.60 15.19
C ALA A 105 3.50 0.34 15.32
N GLU A 106 2.80 0.21 16.44
CA GLU A 106 1.90 -0.91 16.74
C GLU A 106 0.66 -0.98 15.83
N ARG A 107 0.28 0.15 15.22
CA ARG A 107 -0.87 0.25 14.31
C ARG A 107 -0.48 0.15 12.85
N VAL A 108 0.79 0.38 12.50
CA VAL A 108 1.29 0.34 11.10
C VAL A 108 1.01 -1.02 10.45
N ARG A 109 0.99 -2.11 11.21
CA ARG A 109 0.70 -3.47 10.73
C ARG A 109 -0.72 -3.66 10.15
N ASP A 110 -1.65 -2.76 10.46
CA ASP A 110 -3.03 -2.80 9.98
C ASP A 110 -3.20 -2.08 8.63
N PHE A 111 -2.12 -1.49 8.12
CA PHE A 111 -2.10 -0.70 6.90
C PHE A 111 -1.02 -1.19 5.94
N ALA A 112 -1.26 -0.97 4.65
CA ALA A 112 -0.27 -1.11 3.61
C ALA A 112 -0.01 0.26 2.98
N VAL A 113 1.20 0.44 2.44
CA VAL A 113 1.49 1.57 1.55
C VAL A 113 1.57 1.04 0.14
N ILE A 114 0.81 1.65 -0.77
CA ILE A 114 0.77 1.25 -2.18
C ILE A 114 1.14 2.43 -3.07
N SER A 115 1.80 2.15 -4.19
CA SER A 115 1.85 3.02 -5.36
C SER A 115 0.72 2.65 -6.31
N LEU A 116 -0.07 3.64 -6.68
CA LEU A 116 -1.12 3.54 -7.67
C LEU A 116 -0.72 4.34 -8.90
N MET A 117 -0.70 3.70 -10.05
CA MET A 117 -0.56 4.42 -11.31
C MET A 117 -1.90 5.08 -11.66
N VAL A 118 -1.93 6.41 -11.52
CA VAL A 118 -3.05 7.25 -11.93
C VAL A 118 -3.01 7.35 -13.46
N PRO A 119 -4.05 6.89 -14.19
CA PRO A 119 -4.05 6.95 -15.64
C PRO A 119 -4.30 8.38 -16.14
N GLU A 120 -3.95 8.62 -17.40
CA GLU A 120 -4.17 9.90 -18.06
C GLU A 120 -5.63 10.37 -17.93
N GLY A 121 -5.82 11.67 -17.72
CA GLY A 121 -7.16 12.26 -17.56
C GLY A 121 -7.82 12.06 -16.19
N VAL A 122 -7.22 11.27 -15.29
CA VAL A 122 -7.65 11.19 -13.88
C VAL A 122 -6.96 12.26 -13.05
N THR A 123 -7.73 12.95 -12.22
CA THR A 123 -7.24 13.94 -11.25
C THR A 123 -7.68 13.54 -9.84
N ILE A 124 -6.75 13.64 -8.89
CA ILE A 124 -6.99 13.31 -7.48
C ILE A 124 -6.59 14.50 -6.64
N GLU A 125 -7.47 14.94 -5.76
CA GLU A 125 -7.28 16.13 -4.94
C GLU A 125 -7.59 15.79 -3.49
N GLY A 126 -6.73 16.16 -2.55
CA GLY A 126 -6.95 15.89 -1.13
C GLY A 126 -5.74 16.25 -0.28
N GLY A 127 -5.94 16.51 1.01
CA GLY A 127 -4.82 16.81 1.93
C GLY A 127 -3.92 17.99 1.48
N GLY A 128 -4.49 18.96 0.75
CA GLY A 128 -3.73 20.08 0.16
C GLY A 128 -2.90 19.74 -1.08
N LYS A 129 -3.08 18.54 -1.66
CA LYS A 129 -2.32 18.03 -2.80
C LYS A 129 -3.24 17.77 -3.99
N THR A 130 -2.68 17.87 -5.18
CA THR A 130 -3.32 17.54 -6.46
C THR A 130 -2.38 16.65 -7.26
N VAL A 131 -2.86 15.47 -7.67
CA VAL A 131 -2.15 14.51 -8.53
C VAL A 131 -2.93 14.36 -9.83
N LYS A 132 -2.28 14.58 -10.97
CA LYS A 132 -2.86 14.42 -12.31
C LYS A 132 -2.14 13.31 -13.04
N GLY A 133 -2.88 12.35 -13.58
CA GLY A 133 -2.31 11.27 -14.36
C GLY A 133 -1.79 11.73 -15.73
N PRO A 134 -0.79 11.05 -16.31
CA PRO A 134 -0.13 9.85 -15.79
C PRO A 134 0.88 10.17 -14.68
N ALA A 135 0.67 9.60 -13.49
CA ALA A 135 1.54 9.82 -12.32
C ALA A 135 1.40 8.68 -11.30
N ASP A 136 2.44 8.49 -10.49
CA ASP A 136 2.35 7.64 -9.30
C ASP A 136 1.69 8.41 -8.16
N LEU A 137 0.71 7.78 -7.53
CA LEU A 137 0.09 8.22 -6.29
C LEU A 137 0.45 7.23 -5.19
N ILE A 138 1.03 7.71 -4.09
CA ILE A 138 1.31 6.87 -2.93
C ILE A 138 0.18 7.03 -1.91
N LEU A 139 -0.37 5.91 -1.45
CA LEU A 139 -1.45 5.86 -0.46
C LEU A 139 -1.13 4.87 0.65
N MET A 140 -1.42 5.26 1.88
CA MET A 140 -1.66 4.32 2.96
C MET A 140 -3.11 3.84 2.88
N VAL A 141 -3.31 2.54 2.80
CA VAL A 141 -4.62 1.88 2.73
C VAL A 141 -4.81 0.94 3.92
N SER A 142 -6.02 0.86 4.46
CA SER A 142 -6.34 -0.07 5.54
C SER A 142 -6.51 -1.49 5.01
N ASN A 143 -6.10 -2.48 5.82
CA ASN A 143 -6.39 -3.88 5.58
C ASN A 143 -7.90 -4.17 5.66
N GLY A 144 -8.62 -3.45 6.54
CA GLY A 144 -10.08 -3.50 6.61
C GLY A 144 -10.71 -2.73 5.44
N GLY A 145 -11.45 -3.43 4.58
CA GLY A 145 -12.32 -2.82 3.56
C GLY A 145 -11.86 -2.93 2.10
N SER A 146 -10.69 -3.53 1.83
CA SER A 146 -10.25 -3.78 0.45
C SER A 146 -10.77 -5.12 -0.05
N GLU A 147 -11.78 -5.10 -0.90
CA GLU A 147 -12.24 -6.29 -1.62
C GLU A 147 -11.42 -6.48 -2.90
N VAL A 148 -11.09 -7.74 -3.21
CA VAL A 148 -10.42 -8.14 -4.44
C VAL A 148 -11.36 -9.04 -5.23
N MET A 149 -11.48 -8.78 -6.52
CA MET A 149 -12.32 -9.56 -7.44
C MET A 149 -11.59 -9.78 -8.77
N GLU A 150 -12.04 -10.78 -9.53
CA GLU A 150 -11.51 -11.01 -10.88
C GLU A 150 -11.79 -9.80 -11.79
N ASP A 151 -10.82 -9.45 -12.63
CA ASP A 151 -11.02 -8.44 -13.67
C ASP A 151 -11.84 -9.04 -14.82
N THR A 152 -13.11 -8.63 -14.91
CA THR A 152 -14.01 -9.05 -16.00
C THR A 152 -14.13 -8.01 -17.10
N GLN A 153 -13.36 -6.93 -17.05
CA GLN A 153 -13.43 -5.86 -18.05
C GLN A 153 -12.65 -6.23 -19.33
N PRO A 154 -13.08 -5.74 -20.51
CA PRO A 154 -12.36 -5.99 -21.75
C PRO A 154 -10.98 -5.31 -21.76
N THR A 155 -10.05 -5.85 -22.54
CA THR A 155 -8.72 -5.25 -22.76
C THR A 155 -8.85 -3.79 -23.20
N GLY A 156 -8.08 -2.89 -22.57
CA GLY A 156 -8.11 -1.44 -22.86
C GLY A 156 -9.24 -0.66 -22.17
N TYR A 157 -10.13 -1.33 -21.42
CA TYR A 157 -11.17 -0.66 -20.63
C TYR A 157 -10.59 0.41 -19.69
N TRP A 158 -9.57 0.05 -18.91
CA TRP A 158 -8.94 0.96 -17.93
C TRP A 158 -8.19 2.13 -18.58
N ASP A 159 -7.79 2.00 -19.84
CA ASP A 159 -7.12 3.07 -20.60
C ASP A 159 -8.10 4.11 -21.15
N THR A 160 -9.39 3.76 -21.24
CA THR A 160 -10.46 4.63 -21.78
C THR A 160 -11.39 5.18 -20.70
N MET A 161 -11.55 4.43 -19.60
CA MET A 161 -12.41 4.79 -18.48
C MET A 161 -11.62 5.43 -17.33
N GLY A 162 -10.30 5.24 -17.31
CA GLY A 162 -9.47 5.49 -16.13
C GLY A 162 -9.83 4.50 -15.03
N TRP A 163 -9.95 4.97 -13.79
CA TRP A 163 -10.50 4.16 -12.69
C TRP A 163 -12.03 4.10 -12.81
N ASP A 164 -12.60 2.90 -12.67
CA ASP A 164 -14.06 2.72 -12.66
C ASP A 164 -14.59 3.22 -11.32
N MET A 165 -15.59 4.08 -11.42
CA MET A 165 -16.19 4.83 -10.32
C MET A 165 -17.61 4.33 -10.02
N LYS A 166 -17.91 3.04 -10.25
CA LYS A 166 -19.22 2.49 -9.90
C LYS A 166 -19.40 2.39 -8.39
#